data_AF-A0AAV4ASY5-F1
#
_entry.id   AF-A0AAV4ASY5-F1
#
_cell.length_a   1.000
_cell.length_b   1.000
_cell.length_c   1.000
_cell.angle_alpha   90.00
_cell.angle_beta   90.00
_cell.angle_gamma   90.00
#
_symmetry.space_group_name_H-M   'P 1'
#
loop_
_entity.id
_entity.type
_entity.pdbx_description
1 polymer ?
#
loop_
_entity_poly.entity_id
_entity_poly.type
_entity_poly.pdbx_seq_one_letter_code
_entity_poly.pdbx_strand_id
1 'polypeptide(L)'
;MGNLCDCFNTEKDGPTPKTPLLTAAQPPAVTVTSPVKESPPPAAQSARLHKPETAHDDFLTSLEEISQIEMKAVSTVPSLDKTFQDHAKLYNDLYTNFTELRQCLHNFKASFEKETAGIPTIFECLKLLAKRCGGATLTGSRSKNCIQIDCDRREVSEKCEGPAEDVLEIIETYNRANRLIRSLQDKGPQVRSSVRLVLEQEATLKKEVTKADPDGKMGPEPLKAASENFSRLHRLPAYIDTIQKYTAKTFKEIANGSRVLFEES
;
A
#
# COMPACT_ATOMS: atom_id res chain seq x y z
N MET A 1 7.68 59.20 -0.17
CA MET A 1 6.64 59.76 0.71
C MET A 1 5.37 59.02 0.35
N GLY A 2 4.76 58.13 1.14
CA GLY A 2 4.65 58.02 2.59
C GLY A 2 3.16 57.97 2.90
N ASN A 3 2.62 56.78 3.22
CA ASN A 3 1.70 56.53 4.33
C ASN A 3 1.09 55.11 4.28
N LEU A 4 1.54 54.28 5.24
CA LEU A 4 0.77 53.21 5.87
C LEU A 4 -0.14 53.82 6.95
N CYS A 5 -1.32 53.22 7.16
CA CYS A 5 -2.06 53.17 8.43
C CYS A 5 -2.58 51.72 8.54
N ASP A 6 -2.12 50.85 9.44
CA ASP A 6 -2.24 50.83 10.92
C ASP A 6 -3.68 50.86 11.44
N CYS A 7 -4.20 49.65 11.71
CA CYS A 7 -5.34 49.40 12.59
C CYS A 7 -5.00 48.24 13.53
N PHE A 8 -4.13 48.50 14.51
CA PHE A 8 -4.03 47.72 15.76
C PHE A 8 -4.24 48.70 16.92
N ASN A 9 -5.27 48.45 17.74
CA ASN A 9 -5.39 49.02 19.08
C ASN A 9 -5.82 47.90 20.03
N THR A 10 -4.87 47.53 20.91
CA THR A 10 -5.04 47.13 22.31
C THR A 10 -5.86 48.21 23.06
N GLU A 11 -6.62 48.00 24.15
CA GLU A 11 -6.43 47.25 25.39
C GLU A 11 -7.69 47.50 26.28
N LYS A 12 -8.08 46.58 27.18
CA LYS A 12 -8.33 46.82 28.64
C LYS A 12 -9.08 45.69 29.38
N ASP A 13 -8.55 45.40 30.56
CA ASP A 13 -8.90 44.39 31.58
C ASP A 13 -10.17 44.66 32.44
N GLY A 14 -10.83 43.55 32.84
CA GLY A 14 -11.52 43.29 34.13
C GLY A 14 -13.01 43.67 34.31
N PRO A 15 -13.76 43.11 35.30
CA PRO A 15 -13.72 41.79 35.97
C PRO A 15 -15.01 40.95 35.76
N THR A 16 -14.92 39.62 35.93
CA THR A 16 -16.03 38.64 35.80
C THR A 16 -16.98 38.56 37.01
N PRO A 17 -18.29 38.32 36.78
CA PRO A 17 -19.17 37.64 37.75
C PRO A 17 -20.14 36.64 37.02
N LYS A 18 -20.58 35.45 37.48
CA LYS A 18 -20.52 34.67 38.73
C LYS A 18 -20.73 33.19 38.36
N THR A 19 -19.93 32.31 38.94
CA THR A 19 -20.23 30.87 39.11
C THR A 19 -21.03 30.72 40.41
N PRO A 20 -22.16 30.01 40.47
CA PRO A 20 -22.78 29.70 41.75
C PRO A 20 -22.10 28.46 42.36
N LEU A 21 -21.24 28.71 43.36
CA LEU A 21 -20.80 27.74 44.37
C LEU A 21 -21.87 27.69 45.46
N LEU A 22 -22.45 26.51 45.71
CA LEU A 22 -23.33 26.26 46.85
C LEU A 22 -22.53 25.59 48.00
N THR A 23 -22.30 26.37 49.04
CA THR A 23 -22.05 25.98 50.44
C THR A 23 -22.83 27.02 51.28
N ALA A 24 -23.43 26.78 52.44
CA ALA A 24 -23.50 25.67 53.41
C ALA A 24 -24.69 25.94 54.37
N ALA A 25 -25.14 24.93 55.15
CA ALA A 25 -25.52 25.08 56.58
C ALA A 25 -25.87 23.71 57.22
N GLN A 26 -25.24 23.42 58.37
CA GLN A 26 -25.44 22.26 59.28
C GLN A 26 -26.55 22.54 60.35
N PRO A 27 -26.65 21.80 61.50
CA PRO A 27 -27.23 20.47 61.75
C PRO A 27 -28.37 20.53 62.82
N PRO A 28 -28.87 19.42 63.41
CA PRO A 28 -28.23 18.87 64.62
C PRO A 28 -28.20 17.33 64.73
N ALA A 29 -27.44 16.87 65.72
CA ALA A 29 -27.01 15.49 66.00
C ALA A 29 -28.02 14.67 66.81
N VAL A 30 -28.03 13.33 66.62
CA VAL A 30 -28.13 12.32 67.70
C VAL A 30 -27.43 11.02 67.26
N THR A 31 -26.61 10.46 68.16
CA THR A 31 -25.89 9.19 68.13
C THR A 31 -26.82 7.97 68.24
N VAL A 32 -26.43 6.79 67.72
CA VAL A 32 -26.50 5.43 68.34
C VAL A 32 -26.56 4.28 67.29
N THR A 33 -25.52 3.42 67.35
CA THR A 33 -25.38 1.97 66.98
C THR A 33 -25.48 1.42 65.55
N SER A 34 -24.47 0.60 65.21
CA SER A 34 -24.22 -0.29 64.06
C SER A 34 -25.19 -1.50 63.93
N PRO A 35 -24.98 -2.52 63.05
CA PRO A 35 -24.60 -2.55 61.61
C PRO A 35 -25.50 -3.52 60.77
N VAL A 36 -25.79 -3.25 59.49
CA VAL A 36 -26.23 -4.32 58.54
C VAL A 36 -25.71 -4.05 57.12
N LYS A 37 -25.10 -5.10 56.53
CA LYS A 37 -24.68 -5.22 55.12
C LYS A 37 -25.88 -5.13 54.19
N GLU A 38 -25.82 -4.32 53.15
CA GLU A 38 -26.57 -4.55 51.90
C GLU A 38 -25.99 -3.72 50.74
N SER A 39 -25.97 -4.34 49.57
CA SER A 39 -25.28 -3.98 48.32
C SER A 39 -25.77 -2.67 47.67
N PRO A 40 -24.93 -1.93 46.91
CA PRO A 40 -25.43 -0.83 46.08
C PRO A 40 -26.01 -1.35 44.74
N PRO A 41 -27.08 -0.73 44.20
CA PRO A 41 -27.69 -1.10 42.92
C PRO A 41 -26.87 -0.58 41.72
N PRO A 42 -27.07 -1.12 40.50
CA PRO A 42 -26.21 -0.85 39.35
C PRO A 42 -26.41 0.56 38.81
N ALA A 43 -25.30 1.26 38.58
CA ALA A 43 -25.28 2.53 37.89
C ALA A 43 -25.76 2.35 36.43
N ALA A 44 -26.77 3.11 36.05
CA ALA A 44 -27.27 3.21 34.68
C ALA A 44 -26.15 3.71 33.75
N GLN A 45 -25.77 2.89 32.77
CA GLN A 45 -24.81 3.26 31.73
C GLN A 45 -25.52 4.06 30.63
N SER A 46 -25.10 5.30 30.46
CA SER A 46 -25.54 6.20 29.39
C SER A 46 -25.03 5.72 28.03
N ALA A 47 -25.96 5.33 27.17
CA ALA A 47 -25.73 5.01 25.76
C ALA A 47 -25.51 6.30 24.95
N ARG A 48 -24.32 6.89 25.01
CA ARG A 48 -23.87 7.99 24.12
C ARG A 48 -22.39 8.28 24.30
N LEU A 49 -21.54 7.36 23.84
CA LEU A 49 -20.12 7.63 23.57
C LEU A 49 -19.57 6.60 22.58
N HIS A 50 -20.22 6.47 21.41
CA HIS A 50 -19.54 5.98 20.22
C HIS A 50 -18.69 7.12 19.67
N LYS A 51 -17.52 7.33 20.30
CA LYS A 51 -16.39 7.92 19.58
C LYS A 51 -15.99 6.87 18.54
N PRO A 52 -15.87 7.19 17.24
CA PRO A 52 -15.28 6.26 16.30
C PRO A 52 -13.91 5.88 16.86
N GLU A 53 -13.64 4.58 16.99
CA GLU A 53 -12.28 4.11 17.16
C GLU A 53 -11.45 4.79 16.08
N THR A 54 -10.57 5.69 16.50
CA THR A 54 -9.48 6.17 15.68
C THR A 54 -8.75 4.93 15.21
N ALA A 55 -8.91 4.59 13.94
CA ALA A 55 -8.16 3.55 13.25
C ALA A 55 -6.68 3.94 13.32
N HIS A 56 -6.05 3.58 14.43
CA HIS A 56 -4.62 3.56 14.61
C HIS A 56 -4.23 2.10 14.48
N ASP A 57 -4.11 1.66 13.23
CA ASP A 57 -3.22 0.59 12.81
C ASP A 57 -3.03 0.71 11.30
N ASP A 58 -2.34 1.78 10.89
CA ASP A 58 -1.49 1.78 9.69
C ASP A 58 -0.28 0.85 9.94
N PHE A 59 -0.55 -0.37 10.39
CA PHE A 59 0.46 -1.40 10.56
C PHE A 59 1.01 -1.69 9.16
N LEU A 60 2.32 -1.48 9.03
CA LEU A 60 3.12 -1.76 7.83
C LEU A 60 2.59 -3.02 7.15
N THR A 61 1.83 -2.87 6.06
CA THR A 61 1.26 -4.03 5.39
C THR A 61 2.44 -4.93 5.01
N SER A 62 2.53 -6.08 5.68
CA SER A 62 3.58 -7.04 5.42
C SER A 62 3.44 -7.52 3.98
N LEU A 63 4.55 -7.91 3.33
CA LEU A 63 4.49 -8.45 1.96
C LEU A 63 3.62 -9.72 1.86
N GLU A 64 3.32 -10.34 3.00
CA GLU A 64 2.54 -11.57 3.14
C GLU A 64 1.03 -11.30 3.17
N GLU A 65 0.60 -10.11 3.58
CA GLU A 65 -0.81 -9.70 3.58
C GLU A 65 -1.32 -9.28 2.21
N ILE A 66 -0.41 -8.97 1.27
CA ILE A 66 -0.77 -8.54 -0.08
C ILE A 66 -1.22 -9.76 -0.90
N SER A 67 -2.47 -9.72 -1.33
CA SER A 67 -3.11 -10.78 -2.12
C SER A 67 -3.98 -10.18 -3.22
N GLN A 68 -4.42 -11.04 -4.15
CA GLN A 68 -5.47 -10.68 -5.10
C GLN A 68 -6.77 -10.35 -4.36
N ILE A 69 -7.58 -9.50 -4.96
CA ILE A 69 -8.91 -9.18 -4.45
C ILE A 69 -9.98 -9.67 -5.40
N GLU A 70 -11.07 -10.14 -4.82
CA GLU A 70 -12.31 -10.42 -5.53
C GLU A 70 -13.34 -9.36 -5.13
N MET A 71 -14.29 -9.02 -5.99
CA MET A 71 -15.37 -8.08 -5.65
C MET A 71 -16.68 -8.84 -5.65
N LYS A 72 -17.52 -8.56 -4.66
CA LYS A 72 -18.89 -9.08 -4.62
C LYS A 72 -19.73 -8.43 -5.71
N ALA A 73 -20.64 -9.19 -6.29
CA ALA A 73 -21.56 -8.67 -7.29
C ALA A 73 -22.55 -7.67 -6.66
N VAL A 74 -22.77 -6.55 -7.34
CA VAL A 74 -23.77 -5.53 -6.96
C VAL A 74 -24.84 -5.46 -8.05
N SER A 75 -25.88 -6.28 -7.92
CA SER A 75 -26.90 -6.44 -8.96
C SER A 75 -27.84 -5.24 -9.18
N THR A 76 -27.97 -4.33 -8.20
CA THR A 76 -28.86 -3.16 -8.29
C THR A 76 -28.34 -2.08 -9.24
N VAL A 77 -27.02 -1.94 -9.37
CA VAL A 77 -26.39 -0.86 -10.15
C VAL A 77 -25.28 -1.47 -11.02
N PRO A 78 -25.60 -1.91 -12.26
CA PRO A 78 -24.65 -2.61 -13.13
C PRO A 78 -23.38 -1.80 -13.46
N SER A 79 -23.48 -0.47 -13.54
CA SER A 79 -22.33 0.42 -13.77
C SER A 79 -21.36 0.42 -12.59
N LEU A 80 -21.88 0.37 -11.36
CA LEU A 80 -21.08 0.30 -10.15
C LEU A 80 -20.43 -1.06 -9.99
N ASP A 81 -21.16 -2.15 -10.29
CA ASP A 81 -20.61 -3.50 -10.32
C ASP A 81 -19.42 -3.59 -11.28
N LYS A 82 -19.61 -3.13 -12.52
CA LYS A 82 -18.53 -3.05 -13.51
C LYS A 82 -17.34 -2.24 -12.99
N THR A 83 -17.59 -1.10 -12.35
CA THR A 83 -16.53 -0.26 -11.77
C THR A 83 -15.72 -1.04 -10.74
N PHE A 84 -16.36 -1.79 -9.84
CA PHE A 84 -15.66 -2.62 -8.87
C PHE A 84 -14.82 -3.71 -9.54
N GLN A 85 -15.38 -4.44 -10.51
CA GLN A 85 -14.67 -5.50 -11.22
C GLN A 85 -13.47 -4.98 -12.02
N ASP A 86 -13.63 -3.83 -12.69
CA ASP A 86 -12.55 -3.19 -13.46
C ASP A 86 -11.40 -2.77 -12.52
N HIS A 87 -11.70 -2.18 -11.36
CA HIS A 87 -10.65 -1.79 -10.40
C HIS A 87 -9.98 -3.01 -9.74
N ALA A 88 -10.73 -4.08 -9.46
CA ALA A 88 -10.17 -5.33 -8.99
C ALA A 88 -9.21 -5.93 -10.01
N LYS A 89 -9.60 -5.94 -11.29
CA LYS A 89 -8.73 -6.39 -12.38
C LYS A 89 -7.45 -5.56 -12.48
N LEU A 90 -7.56 -4.23 -12.48
CA LEU A 90 -6.38 -3.34 -12.54
C LEU A 90 -5.39 -3.61 -11.40
N TYR A 91 -5.89 -3.80 -10.18
CA TYR A 91 -5.04 -4.15 -9.04
C TYR A 91 -4.49 -5.58 -9.16
N ASN A 92 -5.30 -6.57 -9.54
CA ASN A 92 -4.86 -7.96 -9.68
C ASN A 92 -3.81 -8.13 -10.78
N ASP A 93 -3.89 -7.38 -11.87
CA ASP A 93 -2.87 -7.31 -12.92
C ASP A 93 -1.56 -6.72 -12.37
N LEU A 94 -1.65 -5.67 -11.54
CA LEU A 94 -0.48 -5.08 -10.86
C LEU A 94 0.15 -6.10 -9.89
N TYR A 95 -0.67 -6.78 -9.09
CA TYR A 95 -0.24 -7.81 -8.15
C TYR A 95 0.41 -9.00 -8.86
N THR A 96 -0.15 -9.44 -9.99
CA THR A 96 0.42 -10.53 -10.79
C THR A 96 1.81 -10.16 -11.34
N ASN A 97 1.99 -8.93 -11.82
CA ASN A 97 3.32 -8.45 -12.22
C ASN A 97 4.29 -8.40 -11.03
N PHE A 98 3.78 -8.10 -9.83
CA PHE A 98 4.58 -8.06 -8.60
C PHE A 98 5.02 -9.45 -8.15
N THR A 99 4.14 -10.45 -8.18
CA THR A 99 4.50 -11.84 -7.87
C THR A 99 5.46 -12.40 -8.91
N GLU A 100 5.25 -12.09 -10.19
CA GLU A 100 6.16 -12.46 -11.27
C GLU A 100 7.54 -11.82 -11.10
N LEU A 101 7.62 -10.55 -10.69
CA LEU A 101 8.90 -9.90 -10.39
C LEU A 101 9.65 -10.66 -9.29
N ARG A 102 8.97 -10.99 -8.19
CA ARG A 102 9.57 -11.75 -7.09
C ARG A 102 10.09 -13.10 -7.56
N GLN A 103 9.31 -13.80 -8.39
CA GLN A 103 9.72 -15.07 -8.97
C GLN A 103 10.94 -14.92 -9.90
N CYS A 104 10.96 -13.90 -10.78
CA CYS A 104 12.10 -13.64 -11.65
C CYS A 104 13.38 -13.36 -10.85
N LEU A 105 13.28 -12.56 -9.78
CA LEU A 105 14.42 -12.27 -8.91
C LEU A 105 14.89 -13.51 -8.15
N HIS A 106 13.96 -14.35 -7.69
CA HIS A 106 14.28 -15.63 -7.08
C HIS A 106 15.03 -16.53 -8.07
N ASN A 107 14.48 -16.71 -9.27
CA ASN A 107 15.10 -17.54 -10.31
C ASN A 107 16.49 -17.02 -10.71
N PHE A 108 16.63 -15.70 -10.90
CA PHE A 108 17.91 -15.08 -11.20
C PHE A 108 18.95 -15.36 -10.11
N LYS A 109 18.56 -15.26 -8.84
CA LYS A 109 19.44 -15.55 -7.70
C LYS A 109 19.76 -17.05 -7.57
N ALA A 110 18.77 -17.90 -7.81
CA ALA A 110 18.91 -19.36 -7.74
C ALA A 110 19.98 -19.90 -8.70
N SER A 111 20.16 -19.25 -9.86
CA SER A 111 21.22 -19.58 -10.83
C SER A 111 22.65 -19.49 -10.27
N PHE A 112 22.83 -18.79 -9.14
CA PHE A 112 24.13 -18.53 -8.51
C PHE A 112 24.25 -19.04 -7.08
N GLU A 113 23.22 -19.70 -6.52
CA GLU A 113 23.19 -20.13 -5.10
C GLU A 113 24.41 -20.97 -4.69
N LYS A 114 24.87 -21.87 -5.58
CA LYS A 114 26.03 -22.71 -5.33
C LYS A 114 27.32 -21.91 -5.24
N GLU A 115 27.47 -20.87 -6.07
CA GLU A 115 28.66 -20.03 -6.09
C GLU A 115 28.66 -18.96 -4.98
N THR A 116 27.51 -18.65 -4.40
CA THR A 116 27.35 -17.65 -3.33
C THR A 116 27.16 -18.29 -1.94
N ALA A 117 27.60 -19.53 -1.74
CA ALA A 117 27.46 -20.27 -0.48
C ALA A 117 26.01 -20.28 0.08
N GLY A 118 25.02 -20.27 -0.80
CA GLY A 118 23.59 -20.29 -0.47
C GLY A 118 22.94 -18.93 -0.15
N ILE A 119 23.67 -17.80 -0.20
CA ILE A 119 23.10 -16.48 0.11
C ILE A 119 23.36 -15.48 -1.03
N PRO A 120 22.68 -15.64 -2.20
CA PRO A 120 22.91 -14.79 -3.36
C PRO A 120 22.39 -13.36 -3.18
N THR A 121 23.29 -12.38 -3.23
CA THR A 121 22.91 -10.96 -3.39
C THR A 121 22.85 -10.58 -4.87
N ILE A 122 22.02 -9.59 -5.23
CA ILE A 122 21.90 -9.13 -6.63
C ILE A 122 23.26 -8.66 -7.17
N PHE A 123 24.04 -7.97 -6.34
CA PHE A 123 25.37 -7.48 -6.69
C PHE A 123 26.33 -8.62 -7.03
N GLU A 124 26.39 -9.67 -6.21
CA GLU A 124 27.23 -10.85 -6.46
C GLU A 124 26.75 -11.63 -7.68
N CYS A 125 25.44 -11.79 -7.86
CA CYS A 125 24.89 -12.45 -9.04
C CYS A 125 25.29 -11.73 -10.33
N LEU A 126 25.27 -10.39 -10.35
CA LEU A 126 25.70 -9.61 -11.52
C LEU A 126 27.21 -9.71 -11.77
N LYS A 127 28.03 -9.76 -10.71
CA LYS A 127 29.46 -10.06 -10.82
C LYS A 127 29.72 -11.43 -11.44
N LEU A 128 29.02 -12.45 -10.96
CA LEU A 128 29.14 -13.81 -11.49
C LEU A 128 28.63 -13.90 -12.92
N LEU A 129 27.56 -13.17 -13.26
CA LEU A 129 27.07 -13.06 -14.63
C LEU A 129 28.13 -12.47 -15.56
N ALA A 130 28.77 -11.35 -15.19
CA ALA A 130 29.86 -10.77 -15.98
C ALA A 130 30.99 -11.76 -16.22
N LYS A 131 31.39 -12.49 -15.17
CA LYS A 131 32.40 -13.55 -15.28
C LYS A 131 31.96 -14.65 -16.24
N ARG A 132 30.72 -15.15 -16.12
CA ARG A 132 30.17 -16.18 -17.01
C ARG A 132 30.07 -15.72 -18.46
N CYS A 133 29.94 -14.42 -18.72
CA CYS A 133 29.97 -13.89 -20.09
C CYS A 133 31.39 -13.91 -20.72
N GLY A 134 32.44 -14.22 -19.96
CA GLY A 134 33.78 -14.52 -20.46
C GLY A 134 34.42 -13.44 -21.33
N GLY A 135 34.08 -12.17 -21.10
CA GLY A 135 34.57 -11.04 -21.92
C GLY A 135 33.81 -10.84 -23.24
N ALA A 136 32.61 -11.44 -23.39
CA ALA A 136 31.64 -10.98 -24.37
C ALA A 136 31.22 -9.54 -24.07
N THR A 137 31.07 -8.74 -25.12
CA THR A 137 30.70 -7.33 -24.99
C THR A 137 29.26 -7.23 -24.52
N LEU A 138 29.08 -6.74 -23.28
CA LEU A 138 27.76 -6.45 -22.72
C LEU A 138 27.48 -4.95 -22.82
N THR A 139 26.45 -4.58 -23.56
CA THR A 139 25.98 -3.20 -23.63
C THR A 139 24.74 -3.03 -22.75
N GLY A 140 24.55 -1.82 -22.22
CA GLY A 140 23.48 -1.53 -21.28
C GLY A 140 22.56 -0.44 -21.79
N SER A 141 21.28 -0.75 -22.01
CA SER A 141 20.27 0.28 -22.25
C SER A 141 19.62 0.68 -20.93
N ARG A 142 19.78 1.96 -20.55
CA ARG A 142 19.21 2.53 -19.33
C ARG A 142 18.04 3.45 -19.66
N SER A 143 16.91 3.20 -19.03
CA SER A 143 15.75 4.10 -19.05
C SER A 143 15.20 4.27 -17.63
N LYS A 144 14.18 5.11 -17.46
CA LYS A 144 13.57 5.34 -16.14
C LYS A 144 13.09 4.00 -15.56
N ASN A 145 13.62 3.63 -14.39
CA ASN A 145 13.30 2.39 -13.67
C ASN A 145 13.54 1.08 -14.46
N CYS A 146 14.47 1.07 -15.43
CA CYS A 146 14.78 -0.13 -16.21
C CYS A 146 16.24 -0.10 -16.69
N ILE A 147 16.97 -1.18 -16.45
CA ILE A 147 18.30 -1.41 -16.99
C ILE A 147 18.25 -2.75 -17.73
N GLN A 148 18.54 -2.75 -19.03
CA GLN A 148 18.59 -3.99 -19.80
C GLN A 148 20.01 -4.24 -20.28
N ILE A 149 20.37 -5.52 -20.30
CA ILE A 149 21.62 -6.02 -20.86
C ILE A 149 21.31 -6.44 -22.30
N ASP A 150 22.03 -5.82 -23.23
CA ASP A 150 22.02 -6.11 -24.65
C ASP A 150 23.37 -6.76 -25.01
N CYS A 151 23.34 -7.94 -25.62
CA CYS A 151 24.52 -8.72 -25.97
C CYS A 151 24.38 -9.38 -27.35
N ASP A 152 25.49 -9.61 -28.05
CA ASP A 152 25.50 -10.46 -29.25
C ASP A 152 25.51 -11.93 -28.83
N ARG A 153 24.45 -12.67 -29.21
CA ARG A 153 24.32 -14.09 -28.90
C ARG A 153 25.46 -14.93 -29.44
N ARG A 154 26.04 -14.56 -30.60
CA ARG A 154 27.19 -15.26 -31.19
C ARG A 154 28.43 -15.07 -30.34
N GLU A 155 28.69 -13.84 -29.93
CA GLU A 155 29.84 -13.52 -29.07
C GLU A 155 29.74 -14.19 -27.70
N VAL A 156 28.54 -14.20 -27.08
CA VAL A 156 28.31 -14.94 -25.83
C VAL A 156 28.56 -16.43 -26.05
N SER A 157 28.09 -17.01 -27.16
CA SER A 157 28.29 -18.44 -27.46
C SER A 157 29.75 -18.83 -27.67
N GLU A 158 30.58 -17.90 -28.15
CA GLU A 158 32.02 -18.12 -28.39
C GLU A 158 32.87 -17.92 -27.13
N LYS A 159 32.47 -17.01 -26.24
CA LYS A 159 33.31 -16.55 -25.12
C LYS A 159 32.83 -16.97 -23.74
N CYS A 160 31.58 -17.37 -23.55
CA CYS A 160 31.04 -17.63 -22.22
C CYS A 160 31.69 -18.83 -21.51
N GLU A 161 31.71 -18.77 -20.18
CA GLU A 161 32.04 -19.91 -19.34
C GLU A 161 30.79 -20.79 -19.15
N GLY A 162 30.77 -21.98 -19.76
CA GLY A 162 29.68 -22.95 -19.65
C GLY A 162 28.72 -22.93 -20.84
N PRO A 163 27.52 -23.54 -20.69
CA PRO A 163 26.53 -23.57 -21.76
C PRO A 163 26.00 -22.17 -22.07
N ALA A 164 26.09 -21.76 -23.33
CA ALA A 164 25.65 -20.44 -23.77
C ALA A 164 24.15 -20.19 -23.54
N GLU A 165 23.34 -21.25 -23.66
CA GLU A 165 21.89 -21.20 -23.41
C GLU A 165 21.59 -20.76 -21.97
N ASP A 166 22.30 -21.30 -20.98
CA ASP A 166 22.14 -20.96 -19.57
C ASP A 166 22.47 -19.48 -19.32
N VAL A 167 23.56 -18.98 -19.90
CA VAL A 167 23.98 -17.58 -19.74
C VAL A 167 22.94 -16.64 -20.36
N LEU A 168 22.45 -16.96 -21.56
CA LEU A 168 21.42 -16.17 -22.24
C LEU A 168 20.09 -16.20 -21.48
N GLU A 169 19.71 -17.33 -20.88
CA GLU A 169 18.50 -17.43 -20.05
C GLU A 169 18.60 -16.56 -18.78
N ILE A 170 19.78 -16.52 -18.15
CA ILE A 170 20.02 -15.66 -16.98
C ILE A 170 19.90 -14.18 -17.37
N ILE A 171 20.48 -13.78 -18.51
CA ILE A 171 20.37 -12.42 -19.05
C ILE A 171 18.90 -12.07 -19.31
N GLU A 172 18.15 -12.98 -19.93
CA GLU A 172 16.73 -12.73 -20.24
C GLU A 172 15.89 -12.65 -18.95
N THR A 173 16.19 -13.46 -17.94
CA THR A 173 15.54 -13.40 -16.62
C THR A 173 15.80 -12.06 -15.93
N TYR A 174 17.04 -11.56 -15.98
CA TYR A 174 17.39 -10.23 -15.49
C TYR A 174 16.64 -9.13 -16.25
N ASN A 175 16.59 -9.20 -17.58
CA ASN A 175 15.88 -8.23 -18.41
C ASN A 175 14.38 -8.24 -18.15
N ARG A 176 13.78 -9.42 -17.97
CA ARG A 176 12.36 -9.58 -17.59
C ARG A 176 12.07 -8.94 -16.25
N ALA A 177 12.91 -9.17 -15.23
CA ALA A 177 12.76 -8.51 -13.93
C ALA A 177 12.79 -6.97 -14.05
N ASN A 178 13.70 -6.41 -14.86
CA ASN A 178 13.76 -4.97 -15.10
C ASN A 178 12.53 -4.43 -15.83
N ARG A 179 12.00 -5.14 -16.83
CA ARG A 179 10.75 -4.75 -17.50
C ARG A 179 9.55 -4.75 -16.54
N LEU A 180 9.49 -5.73 -15.63
CA LEU A 180 8.46 -5.80 -14.59
C LEU A 180 8.57 -4.64 -13.59
N ILE A 181 9.79 -4.31 -13.14
CA ILE A 181 10.04 -3.14 -12.28
C ILE A 181 9.51 -1.87 -12.94
N ARG A 182 9.83 -1.63 -14.22
CA ARG A 182 9.33 -0.48 -14.96
C ARG A 182 7.81 -0.46 -15.02
N SER A 183 7.19 -1.57 -15.41
CA SER A 183 5.72 -1.70 -15.48
C SER A 183 5.06 -1.38 -14.14
N LEU A 184 5.58 -1.90 -13.03
CA LEU A 184 5.06 -1.66 -11.68
C LEU A 184 5.21 -0.20 -11.25
N GLN A 185 6.36 0.43 -11.53
CA GLN A 185 6.61 1.82 -11.19
C GLN A 185 5.75 2.79 -12.03
N ASP A 186 5.50 2.46 -13.30
CA ASP A 186 4.72 3.30 -14.20
C ASP A 186 3.19 3.15 -13.96
N LYS A 187 2.72 1.92 -13.70
CA LYS A 187 1.29 1.62 -13.51
C LYS A 187 0.80 1.83 -12.08
N GLY A 188 1.64 1.57 -11.07
CA GLY A 188 1.27 1.69 -9.65
C GLY A 188 0.57 3.01 -9.29
N PRO A 189 1.12 4.18 -9.66
CA PRO A 189 0.48 5.47 -9.38
C PRO A 189 -0.87 5.63 -10.08
N GLN A 190 -1.01 5.09 -11.30
CA GLN A 190 -2.24 5.19 -12.09
C GLN A 190 -3.37 4.39 -11.44
N VAL A 191 -3.09 3.15 -11.03
CA VAL A 191 -4.06 2.30 -10.33
C VAL A 191 -4.46 2.95 -9.00
N ARG A 192 -3.50 3.47 -8.23
CA ARG A 192 -3.77 4.17 -6.97
C ARG A 192 -4.68 5.38 -7.16
N SER A 193 -4.37 6.23 -8.14
CA SER A 193 -5.20 7.41 -8.45
C SER A 193 -6.60 7.02 -8.90
N SER A 194 -6.74 5.99 -9.73
CA SER A 194 -8.04 5.48 -10.18
C SER A 194 -8.90 5.01 -9.01
N VAL A 195 -8.33 4.19 -8.11
CA VAL A 195 -9.03 3.71 -6.91
C VAL A 195 -9.48 4.87 -6.03
N ARG A 196 -8.60 5.87 -5.84
CA ARG A 196 -8.91 7.04 -5.03
C ARG A 196 -10.12 7.83 -5.57
N LEU A 197 -10.22 8.01 -6.89
CA LEU A 197 -11.35 8.71 -7.50
C LEU A 197 -12.69 8.01 -7.22
N VAL A 198 -12.72 6.68 -7.21
CA VAL A 198 -13.92 5.91 -6.84
C VAL A 198 -14.26 6.07 -5.36
N LEU A 199 -13.25 6.05 -4.48
CA LEU A 199 -13.43 6.23 -3.04
C LEU A 199 -13.96 7.64 -2.70
N GLU A 200 -13.55 8.67 -3.44
CA GLU A 200 -14.08 10.04 -3.27
C GLU A 200 -15.58 10.15 -3.54
N GLN A 201 -16.13 9.23 -4.35
CA GLN A 201 -17.56 9.16 -4.68
C GLN A 201 -18.35 8.15 -3.83
N GLU A 202 -17.72 7.50 -2.85
CA GLU A 202 -18.31 6.39 -2.09
C GLU A 202 -19.70 6.71 -1.51
N ALA A 203 -19.84 7.86 -0.84
CA ALA A 203 -21.11 8.24 -0.22
C ALA A 203 -22.23 8.45 -1.25
N THR A 204 -21.91 8.94 -2.44
CA THR A 204 -22.85 9.13 -3.54
C THR A 204 -23.26 7.78 -4.13
N LEU A 205 -22.28 6.91 -4.42
CA LEU A 205 -22.50 5.59 -4.99
C LEU A 205 -23.29 4.68 -4.04
N LYS A 206 -23.05 4.73 -2.72
CA LYS A 206 -23.87 4.03 -1.72
C LYS A 206 -25.32 4.50 -1.72
N LYS A 207 -25.58 5.81 -1.86
CA LYS A 207 -26.94 6.34 -1.98
C LYS A 207 -27.62 5.88 -3.27
N GLU A 208 -26.89 5.77 -4.38
CA GLU A 208 -27.43 5.24 -5.63
C GLU A 208 -27.88 3.78 -5.48
N VAL A 209 -27.08 2.95 -4.80
CA VAL A 209 -27.45 1.56 -4.49
C VAL A 209 -28.75 1.49 -3.69
N THR A 210 -28.92 2.34 -2.67
CA THR A 210 -30.17 2.41 -1.89
C THR A 210 -31.36 2.88 -2.73
N LYS A 211 -31.15 3.83 -3.65
CA LYS A 211 -32.22 4.34 -4.53
C LYS A 211 -32.62 3.35 -5.62
N ALA A 212 -31.72 2.47 -6.02
CA ALA A 212 -31.95 1.48 -7.08
C ALA A 212 -32.88 0.33 -6.65
N ASP A 213 -33.17 0.18 -5.36
CA ASP A 213 -34.19 -0.72 -4.83
C ASP A 213 -35.26 0.04 -4.02
N PRO A 214 -36.11 0.85 -4.68
CA PRO A 214 -37.06 1.72 -3.99
C PRO A 214 -38.16 0.94 -3.25
N ASP A 215 -38.48 -0.27 -3.72
CA ASP A 215 -39.48 -1.15 -3.11
C ASP A 215 -38.88 -2.04 -2.00
N GLY A 216 -37.55 -2.02 -1.81
CA GLY A 216 -36.85 -2.86 -0.84
C GLY A 216 -36.91 -4.36 -1.13
N LYS A 217 -37.15 -4.75 -2.38
CA LYS A 217 -37.34 -6.17 -2.78
C LYS A 217 -36.08 -7.00 -2.62
N MET A 218 -34.91 -6.37 -2.76
CA MET A 218 -33.60 -7.03 -2.60
C MET A 218 -33.02 -6.83 -1.19
N GLY A 219 -33.67 -6.03 -0.35
CA GLY A 219 -33.29 -5.83 1.03
C GLY A 219 -31.90 -5.18 1.18
N PRO A 220 -31.20 -5.42 2.31
CA PRO A 220 -29.93 -4.75 2.60
C PRO A 220 -28.72 -5.34 1.85
N GLU A 221 -28.86 -6.50 1.20
CA GLU A 221 -27.73 -7.24 0.64
C GLU A 221 -26.94 -6.46 -0.43
N PRO A 222 -27.56 -5.74 -1.39
CA PRO A 222 -26.80 -4.96 -2.37
C PRO A 222 -25.96 -3.85 -1.74
N LEU A 223 -26.49 -3.18 -0.70
CA LEU A 223 -25.76 -2.14 0.02
C LEU A 223 -24.62 -2.73 0.86
N LYS A 224 -24.82 -3.91 1.43
CA LYS A 224 -23.80 -4.66 2.16
C LYS A 224 -22.66 -5.09 1.22
N ALA A 225 -22.99 -5.67 0.07
CA ALA A 225 -22.01 -6.05 -0.96
C ALA A 225 -21.21 -4.84 -1.44
N ALA A 226 -21.88 -3.72 -1.76
CA ALA A 226 -21.21 -2.48 -2.14
C ALA A 226 -20.29 -1.96 -1.03
N SER A 227 -20.75 -1.98 0.24
CA SER A 227 -19.96 -1.53 1.38
C SER A 227 -18.71 -2.39 1.61
N GLU A 228 -18.83 -3.71 1.47
CA GLU A 228 -17.68 -4.61 1.55
C GLU A 228 -16.68 -4.36 0.42
N ASN A 229 -17.15 -4.13 -0.81
CA ASN A 229 -16.28 -3.78 -1.94
C ASN A 229 -15.53 -2.46 -1.68
N PHE A 230 -16.21 -1.43 -1.15
CA PHE A 230 -15.55 -0.19 -0.74
C PHE A 230 -14.50 -0.44 0.35
N SER A 231 -14.81 -1.26 1.37
CA SER A 231 -13.82 -1.65 2.38
C SER A 231 -12.59 -2.36 1.78
N ARG A 232 -12.76 -3.17 0.73
CA ARG A 232 -11.64 -3.76 -0.02
C ARG A 232 -10.86 -2.69 -0.78
N LEU A 233 -11.54 -1.79 -1.50
CA LEU A 233 -10.91 -0.68 -2.22
C LEU A 233 -10.08 0.24 -1.30
N HIS A 234 -10.55 0.51 -0.08
CA HIS A 234 -9.84 1.32 0.91
C HIS A 234 -8.47 0.75 1.30
N ARG A 235 -8.27 -0.57 1.20
CA ARG A 235 -6.98 -1.22 1.52
C ARG A 235 -5.97 -1.13 0.38
N LEU A 236 -6.43 -1.00 -0.86
CA LEU A 236 -5.55 -1.08 -2.04
C LEU A 236 -4.47 0.00 -2.11
N PRO A 237 -4.72 1.27 -1.74
CA PRO A 237 -3.65 2.27 -1.73
C PRO A 237 -2.45 1.87 -0.89
N ALA A 238 -2.67 1.26 0.29
CA ALA A 238 -1.59 0.78 1.14
C ALA A 238 -0.82 -0.38 0.49
N TYR A 239 -1.55 -1.34 -0.11
CA TYR A 239 -0.94 -2.48 -0.82
C TYR A 239 -0.08 -2.02 -2.00
N ILE A 240 -0.60 -1.08 -2.80
CA ILE A 240 0.11 -0.49 -3.93
C ILE A 240 1.37 0.24 -3.44
N ASP A 241 1.28 0.99 -2.35
CA ASP A 241 2.44 1.70 -1.78
C ASP A 241 3.53 0.73 -1.32
N THR A 242 3.16 -0.40 -0.70
CA THR A 242 4.12 -1.45 -0.34
C THR A 242 4.77 -2.09 -1.56
N ILE A 243 3.99 -2.42 -2.61
CA ILE A 243 4.52 -2.94 -3.88
C ILE A 243 5.53 -1.95 -4.47
N GLN A 244 5.19 -0.66 -4.52
CA GLN A 244 6.06 0.38 -5.08
C GLN A 244 7.33 0.59 -4.27
N LYS A 245 7.24 0.61 -2.93
CA LYS A 245 8.40 0.72 -2.04
C LYS A 245 9.36 -0.46 -2.21
N TYR A 246 8.83 -1.69 -2.25
CA TYR A 246 9.62 -2.89 -2.51
C TYR A 246 10.30 -2.79 -3.89
N THR A 247 9.52 -2.51 -4.92
CA THR A 247 10.01 -2.42 -6.30
C THR A 247 11.09 -1.34 -6.45
N ALA A 248 10.94 -0.20 -5.79
CA ALA A 248 11.92 0.88 -5.81
C ALA A 248 13.21 0.49 -5.08
N LYS A 249 13.11 -0.22 -3.96
CA LYS A 249 14.28 -0.76 -3.25
C LYS A 249 15.03 -1.77 -4.12
N THR A 250 14.32 -2.72 -4.73
CA THR A 250 14.90 -3.69 -5.66
C THR A 250 15.58 -3.01 -6.84
N PHE A 251 14.95 -1.99 -7.44
CA PHE A 251 15.57 -1.26 -8.54
C PHE A 251 16.86 -0.57 -8.12
N LYS A 252 16.93 0.00 -6.91
CA LYS A 252 18.18 0.58 -6.38
C LYS A 252 19.28 -0.47 -6.24
N GLU A 253 18.95 -1.67 -5.76
CA GLU A 253 19.90 -2.78 -5.66
C GLU A 253 20.42 -3.20 -7.05
N ILE A 254 19.52 -3.34 -8.03
CA ILE A 254 19.88 -3.63 -9.42
C ILE A 254 20.74 -2.51 -9.99
N ALA A 255 20.35 -1.25 -9.84
CA ALA A 255 21.08 -0.11 -10.40
C ALA A 255 22.50 0.00 -9.85
N ASN A 256 22.69 -0.31 -8.56
CA ASN A 256 24.02 -0.35 -7.95
C ASN A 256 24.83 -1.55 -8.45
N GLY A 257 24.23 -2.74 -8.53
CA GLY A 257 24.94 -3.93 -9.01
C GLY A 257 25.28 -3.90 -10.49
N SER A 258 24.43 -3.27 -11.30
CA SER A 258 24.63 -3.20 -12.75
C SER A 258 25.79 -2.31 -13.14
N ARG A 259 26.31 -1.47 -12.23
CA ARG A 259 27.56 -0.72 -12.46
C ARG A 259 28.71 -1.65 -12.79
N VAL A 260 28.79 -2.81 -12.13
CA VAL A 260 29.85 -3.80 -12.36
C VAL A 260 29.81 -4.39 -13.77
N LEU A 261 28.65 -4.38 -14.44
CA LEU A 261 28.52 -4.87 -15.81
C LEU A 261 29.02 -3.88 -16.87
N PHE A 262 29.08 -2.59 -16.52
CA PHE A 262 29.27 -1.51 -17.50
C PHE A 262 30.40 -0.54 -17.15
N GLU A 263 31.12 -0.74 -16.02
CA GLU A 263 32.22 0.13 -15.57
C GLU A 263 33.62 -0.34 -16.02
N GLU A 264 33.73 -1.30 -16.95
CA GLU A 264 34.99 -1.63 -17.63
C GLU A 264 34.77 -1.71 -19.15
N SER A 265 34.49 -0.57 -19.78
CA SER A 265 34.48 -0.39 -21.23
C SER A 265 35.19 0.91 -21.60
#